data_AF-X0TT09-F1
#
_entry.id   AF-X0TT09-F1
#
_cell.length_a   1.000
_cell.length_b   1.000
_cell.length_c   1.000
_cell.angle_alpha   90.00
_cell.angle_beta   90.00
_cell.angle_gamma   90.00
#
_symmetry.space_group_name_H-M   'P 1'
#
loop_
_entity.id
_entity.type
_entity.pdbx_description
1 polymer ?
#
loop_
_entity_poly.entity_id
_entity_poly.type
_entity_poly.pdbx_seq_one_letter_code
_entity_poly.pdbx_strand_id
1 'polypeptide(L)'
;MFPEGGRSHDGKLRKGKPGSAVIASKTNVPLLPVGIVGTDKIKGISWLWKRPDIVVNIGKPFKLPPIYSKMNKSQMQLLTTQLMREIAVLLPPEYQGAYEKHED
;
A
#
# COMPACT_ATOMS: atom_id res chain seq x y z
N MET A 1 -2.85 -9.21 -0.56
CA MET A 1 -2.18 -8.88 -1.84
C MET A 1 -1.24 -7.70 -1.59
N PHE A 2 -0.01 -7.71 -2.11
CA PHE A 2 0.94 -6.58 -1.98
C PHE A 2 0.96 -5.76 -3.27
N PRO A 3 0.34 -4.58 -3.32
CA PRO A 3 0.19 -3.83 -4.58
C PRO A 3 1.52 -3.33 -5.17
N GLU A 4 2.56 -3.15 -4.35
CA GLU A 4 3.91 -2.78 -4.78
C GLU A 4 4.60 -3.91 -5.60
N GLY A 5 4.15 -5.15 -5.39
CA GLY A 5 4.68 -6.34 -6.05
C GLY A 5 6.10 -6.71 -5.64
N GLY A 6 6.55 -6.29 -4.46
CA GLY A 6 7.86 -6.58 -3.88
C GLY A 6 7.98 -6.06 -2.45
N ARG A 7 9.15 -6.22 -1.84
CA ARG A 7 9.46 -5.66 -0.51
C ARG A 7 10.22 -4.34 -0.65
N SER A 8 9.85 -3.36 0.17
CA SER A 8 10.66 -2.17 0.38
C SER A 8 11.87 -2.51 1.26
N HIS A 9 13.06 -2.08 0.85
CA HIS A 9 14.31 -2.31 1.61
C HIS A 9 14.72 -1.08 2.42
N ASP A 10 14.20 0.09 2.06
CA ASP A 10 14.37 1.38 2.72
C ASP A 10 13.15 1.74 3.60
N GLY A 11 12.18 0.83 3.74
CA GLY A 11 10.98 1.00 4.56
C GLY A 11 9.89 1.87 3.91
N LYS A 12 10.23 2.61 2.86
CA LYS A 12 9.30 3.55 2.20
C LYS A 12 8.35 2.84 1.25
N LEU A 13 7.10 3.31 1.23
CA LEU A 13 6.08 2.84 0.29
C LEU A 13 6.48 3.23 -1.15
N ARG A 14 6.58 2.22 -2.01
CA ARG A 14 6.90 2.28 -3.44
C ARG A 14 5.62 2.44 -4.26
N LYS A 15 5.77 2.89 -5.51
CA LYS A 15 4.64 2.99 -6.44
C LYS A 15 3.93 1.65 -6.63
N GLY A 16 2.62 1.64 -6.46
CA GLY A 16 1.77 0.49 -6.67
C GLY A 16 1.68 0.08 -8.14
N LYS A 17 1.52 -1.22 -8.37
CA LYS A 17 1.18 -1.82 -9.67
C LYS A 17 -0.34 -1.89 -9.81
N PRO A 18 -0.89 -1.76 -11.03
CA PRO A 18 -2.34 -1.63 -11.24
C PRO A 18 -3.15 -2.90 -10.98
N GLY A 19 -2.52 -4.08 -10.93
CA GLY A 19 -3.22 -5.36 -10.84
C GLY A 19 -4.22 -5.46 -9.68
N SER A 20 -3.82 -5.02 -8.47
CA SER A 20 -4.69 -5.06 -7.30
C SER A 20 -5.94 -4.21 -7.47
N ALA A 21 -5.77 -2.98 -7.95
CA ALA A 21 -6.86 -2.04 -8.17
C ALA A 21 -7.81 -2.53 -9.27
N VAL A 22 -7.26 -3.09 -10.36
CA VAL A 22 -8.06 -3.67 -11.46
C VAL A 22 -8.91 -4.84 -10.97
N ILE A 23 -8.34 -5.77 -10.20
CA ILE A 23 -9.08 -6.92 -9.69
C ILE A 23 -10.21 -6.45 -8.77
N ALA A 24 -9.89 -5.59 -7.79
CA ALA A 24 -10.89 -5.11 -6.84
C ALA A 24 -12.05 -4.34 -7.50
N SER A 25 -11.74 -3.49 -8.49
CA SER A 25 -12.75 -2.72 -9.21
C SER A 25 -13.62 -3.61 -10.12
N LYS A 26 -13.07 -4.69 -10.68
CA LYS A 26 -13.85 -5.66 -11.49
C LYS A 26 -14.73 -6.57 -10.65
N THR A 27 -14.28 -6.94 -9.45
CA THR A 27 -15.03 -7.87 -8.58
C THR A 27 -15.96 -7.16 -7.60
N ASN A 28 -15.88 -5.84 -7.48
CA ASN A 28 -16.73 -5.02 -6.60
C ASN A 28 -16.72 -5.48 -5.12
N VAL A 29 -15.58 -6.02 -4.68
CA VAL A 29 -15.38 -6.52 -3.31
C VAL A 29 -14.80 -5.44 -2.41
N PRO A 30 -15.08 -5.46 -1.10
CA PRO A 30 -14.40 -4.60 -0.15
C PRO A 30 -12.90 -4.94 -0.04
N LEU A 31 -12.09 -3.90 0.04
CA LEU A 31 -10.66 -3.94 0.34
C LEU A 31 -10.45 -3.56 1.80
N LEU A 32 -9.64 -4.32 2.53
CA LEU A 32 -9.16 -3.97 3.86
C LEU A 32 -7.70 -3.50 3.76
N PRO A 33 -7.40 -2.20 3.94
CA PRO A 33 -6.04 -1.70 3.87
C PRO A 33 -5.28 -2.05 5.16
N VAL A 34 -4.01 -2.43 5.01
CA VAL A 34 -3.12 -2.78 6.12
C VAL A 34 -1.77 -2.11 5.89
N GLY A 35 -1.35 -1.29 6.84
CA GLY A 35 0.00 -0.72 6.92
C GLY A 35 0.88 -1.53 7.86
N ILE A 36 2.11 -1.83 7.47
CA ILE A 36 3.07 -2.59 8.26
C ILE A 36 4.36 -1.78 8.37
N VAL A 37 4.83 -1.58 9.59
CA VAL A 37 5.99 -0.72 9.92
C VAL A 37 7.04 -1.53 10.68
N GLY A 38 8.32 -1.23 10.44
CA GLY A 38 9.45 -1.81 11.18
C GLY A 38 10.01 -3.11 10.62
N THR A 39 9.35 -3.75 9.64
CA THR A 39 9.86 -4.97 9.00
C THR A 39 11.15 -4.73 8.22
N ASP A 40 11.40 -3.50 7.78
CA ASP A 40 12.62 -3.06 7.12
C ASP A 40 13.87 -3.15 8.03
N LYS A 41 13.67 -3.19 9.35
CA LYS A 41 14.72 -3.31 10.36
C LYS A 41 15.15 -4.77 10.57
N ILE A 42 14.42 -5.74 10.04
CA ILE A 42 14.77 -7.16 10.07
C ILE A 42 15.81 -7.41 8.96
N LYS A 43 17.08 -7.12 9.26
CA LYS A 43 18.21 -7.32 8.32
C LYS A 43 19.33 -8.12 8.99
N GLY A 44 19.89 -9.08 8.25
CA GLY A 44 21.02 -9.90 8.71
C GLY A 44 20.70 -10.70 9.98
N ILE A 45 21.66 -10.77 10.90
CA ILE A 45 21.58 -11.49 12.19
C ILE A 45 21.29 -10.53 13.37
N SER A 46 21.40 -9.21 13.17
CA SER A 46 21.28 -8.23 14.26
C SER A 46 19.92 -8.25 14.97
N TRP A 47 18.84 -8.59 14.25
CA TRP A 47 17.50 -8.72 14.81
C TRP A 47 17.36 -9.87 15.83
N LEU A 48 18.28 -10.84 15.84
CA LEU A 48 18.32 -11.91 16.85
C LEU A 48 18.74 -11.38 18.22
N TRP A 49 19.54 -10.30 18.24
CA TRP A 49 20.02 -9.66 19.46
C TRP A 49 19.09 -8.55 19.94
N LYS A 50 18.45 -7.84 19.00
CA LYS A 50 17.44 -6.82 19.31
C LYS A 50 16.27 -6.94 18.34
N ARG A 51 15.16 -7.51 18.81
CA ARG A 51 13.93 -7.65 18.01
C ARG A 51 13.40 -6.25 17.69
N PRO A 52 13.18 -5.92 16.40
CA PRO A 52 12.58 -4.65 16.04
C PRO A 52 11.10 -4.63 16.40
N ASP A 53 10.60 -3.47 16.78
CA ASP A 53 9.17 -3.26 16.98
C ASP A 53 8.45 -3.31 15.63
N ILE A 54 7.48 -4.22 15.52
CA ILE A 54 6.63 -4.36 14.35
C ILE A 54 5.25 -3.85 14.70
N VAL A 55 4.78 -2.87 13.92
CA VAL A 55 3.45 -2.28 14.09
C VAL A 55 2.61 -2.63 12.87
N VAL A 56 1.40 -3.12 13.12
CA VAL A 56 0.41 -3.43 12.08
C VAL A 56 -0.81 -2.54 12.31
N ASN A 57 -1.06 -1.64 11.38
CA ASN A 57 -2.20 -0.74 11.39
C ASN A 57 -3.24 -1.23 10.39
N ILE A 58 -4.43 -1.57 10.88
CA ILE A 58 -5.53 -2.05 10.06
C ILE A 58 -6.53 -0.90 9.87
N GLY A 59 -6.77 -0.52 8.62
CA GLY A 59 -7.71 0.54 8.30
C GLY A 59 -9.15 0.03 8.20
N LYS A 60 -10.03 0.90 7.68
CA LYS A 60 -11.45 0.56 7.48
C LYS A 60 -11.64 -0.09 6.11
N PRO A 61 -12.53 -1.10 5.98
CA PRO A 61 -12.91 -1.61 4.67
C PRO A 61 -13.44 -0.50 3.77
N PHE A 62 -12.99 -0.47 2.52
CA PHE A 62 -13.46 0.47 1.50
C PHE A 62 -13.67 -0.26 0.16
N LYS A 63 -14.32 0.40 -0.80
CA LYS A 63 -14.45 -0.12 -2.17
C LYS A 63 -13.87 0.88 -3.15
N LEU A 64 -13.23 0.35 -4.19
CA LEU A 64 -12.95 1.14 -5.38
C LEU A 64 -14.21 1.20 -6.25
N PRO A 65 -14.39 2.27 -7.04
CA PRO A 65 -15.46 2.35 -8.03
C PRO A 65 -15.51 1.09 -8.91
N PRO A 66 -16.68 0.46 -9.09
CA PRO A 66 -16.82 -0.70 -9.96
C PRO A 66 -16.62 -0.28 -11.41
N ILE A 67 -16.10 -1.21 -12.23
CA ILE A 67 -15.83 -0.92 -13.65
C ILE A 67 -16.45 -2.00 -14.51
N TYR A 68 -17.32 -1.55 -15.42
CA TYR A 68 -18.10 -2.42 -16.31
C TYR A 68 -17.53 -2.46 -17.73
N SER A 69 -16.53 -1.62 -18.04
CA SER A 69 -15.90 -1.51 -19.36
C SER A 69 -14.37 -1.57 -19.26
N LYS A 70 -13.68 -1.50 -20.41
CA LYS A 70 -12.21 -1.55 -20.43
C LYS A 70 -11.63 -0.27 -19.83
N MET A 71 -10.82 -0.44 -18.79
CA MET A 71 -10.16 0.67 -18.12
C MET A 71 -9.00 1.22 -18.95
N ASN A 72 -8.89 2.54 -19.08
CA ASN A 72 -7.72 3.17 -19.70
C ASN A 72 -6.56 3.30 -18.70
N LYS A 73 -5.37 3.65 -19.20
CA LYS A 73 -4.15 3.74 -18.38
C LYS A 73 -4.25 4.77 -17.25
N SER A 74 -4.89 5.90 -17.51
CA SER A 74 -5.06 6.98 -16.54
C SER A 74 -5.99 6.56 -15.39
N GLN A 75 -7.12 5.94 -15.71
CA GLN A 75 -8.04 5.36 -14.72
C GLN A 75 -7.35 4.29 -13.87
N MET A 76 -6.53 3.42 -14.47
CA MET A 76 -5.75 2.41 -13.73
C MET A 76 -4.81 3.06 -12.73
N GLN A 77 -4.11 4.11 -13.15
CA GLN A 77 -3.21 4.86 -12.28
C GLN A 77 -3.98 5.56 -11.15
N LEU A 78 -5.11 6.20 -11.45
CA LEU A 78 -5.95 6.88 -10.45
C LEU A 78 -6.40 5.92 -9.34
N LEU A 79 -6.96 4.77 -9.72
CA LEU A 79 -7.47 3.79 -8.76
C LEU A 79 -6.35 3.10 -7.98
N THR A 80 -5.19 2.89 -8.62
CA THR A 80 -3.99 2.42 -7.94
C THR A 80 -3.53 3.43 -6.90
N THR A 81 -3.49 4.72 -7.24
CA THR A 81 -3.12 5.79 -6.33
C THR A 81 -4.10 5.90 -5.18
N GLN A 82 -5.41 5.80 -5.43
CA GLN A 82 -6.43 5.79 -4.37
C GLN A 82 -6.20 4.63 -3.40
N LEU A 83 -6.05 3.39 -3.92
CA LEU A 83 -5.77 2.22 -3.11
C LEU A 83 -4.51 2.38 -2.26
N MET A 84 -3.43 2.90 -2.86
CA MET A 84 -2.16 3.08 -2.18
C MET A 84 -2.21 4.19 -1.12
N ARG A 85 -3.00 5.24 -1.33
CA ARG A 85 -3.22 6.28 -0.32
C ARG A 85 -3.94 5.75 0.92
N GLU A 86 -4.91 4.83 0.75
CA GLU A 86 -5.55 4.15 1.89
C GLU A 86 -4.55 3.32 2.72
N ILE A 87 -3.46 2.84 2.11
CA ILE A 87 -2.37 2.19 2.84
C ILE A 87 -1.45 3.24 3.47
N ALA A 88 -1.09 4.30 2.72
CA ALA A 88 -0.16 5.33 3.17
C ALA A 88 -0.65 6.06 4.43
N VAL A 89 -1.95 6.34 4.56
CA VAL A 89 -2.51 6.98 5.78
C VAL A 89 -2.38 6.13 7.04
N LEU A 90 -2.13 4.82 6.90
CA LEU A 90 -1.88 3.90 8.01
C LEU A 90 -0.39 3.82 8.39
N LEU A 91 0.47 4.55 7.68
CA LEU A 91 1.92 4.57 7.88
C LEU A 91 2.37 5.91 8.47
N PRO A 92 3.40 5.91 9.33
CA PRO A 92 4.11 7.13 9.73
C PRO A 92 4.63 7.89 8.50
N PRO A 93 4.74 9.24 8.55
CA PRO A 93 5.16 10.05 7.41
C PRO A 93 6.42 9.54 6.70
N GLU A 94 7.44 9.14 7.48
CA GLU A 94 8.71 8.65 6.96
C GLU A 94 8.62 7.32 6.18
N TYR A 95 7.52 6.58 6.34
CA TYR A 95 7.21 5.33 5.62
C TYR A 95 6.31 5.57 4.38
N GLN A 96 5.72 6.76 4.20
CA GLN A 96 4.72 7.01 3.14
C GLN A 96 5.30 7.09 1.72
N GLY A 97 6.60 7.36 1.58
CA GLY A 97 7.34 7.26 0.33
C GLY A 97 6.67 7.99 -0.84
N ALA A 98 6.36 7.27 -1.93
CA ALA A 98 5.78 7.84 -3.15
C ALA A 98 4.36 8.44 -2.98
N TYR A 99 3.76 8.33 -1.79
CA TYR A 99 2.40 8.76 -1.48
C TYR A 99 2.36 9.71 -0.28
N GLU A 100 3.51 10.27 0.12
CA GLU A 100 3.58 11.35 1.09
C GLU A 100 2.67 12.52 0.64
N LYS A 101 1.89 13.08 1.56
CA LYS A 101 1.11 14.29 1.27
C LYS A 101 2.09 15.46 1.16
N HIS A 102 2.29 15.96 -0.06
CA HIS A 102 2.74 17.33 -0.22
C HIS A 102 1.54 18.24 0.08
N GLU A 103 1.72 19.22 0.97
CA GLU A 103 0.76 20.31 1.12
C GLU A 103 0.74 21.07 -0.21
N ASP A 104 -0.30 20.83 -1.03
CA ASP A 104 -0.68 21.68 -2.16
C ASP A 104 -1.66 22.76 -1.68
#